data_AF-A0A2V2PYZ8-F1
#
_entry.id   AF-A0A2V2PYZ8-F1
#
_cell.length_a   1.000
_cell.length_b   1.000
_cell.length_c   1.000
_cell.angle_alpha   90.00
_cell.angle_beta   90.00
_cell.angle_gamma   90.00
#
_symmetry.space_group_name_H-M   'P 1'
#
loop_
_entity.id
_entity.type
_entity.pdbx_description
1 polymer ?
#
loop_
_entity_poly.entity_id
_entity_poly.type
_entity_poly.pdbx_seq_one_letter_code
_entity_poly.pdbx_strand_id
1 'polypeptide(L)'
;YEADPRHSCPELVERVAEELGVGTDAAALHLQLATLAAPTDRNVRRWNGWSAEQHRQAAAELLATDAVVEAKRARAGRTLFLPGDWTEIGAPHLPLEKAKLATHAVWPLYGDRVVAPFVRILPTAPLHEMFTEAWERR
;
A
#
# COMPACT_ATOMS: atom_id res chain seq x y z
N TYR A 1 -4.90 -7.25 12.06
CA TYR A 1 -4.13 -6.02 12.42
C TYR A 1 -4.93 -4.82 11.94
N GLU A 2 -4.77 -3.60 12.47
CA GLU A 2 -5.48 -2.42 11.91
C GLU A 2 -5.09 -2.14 10.45
N ALA A 3 -3.87 -2.54 10.07
CA ALA A 3 -3.39 -2.52 8.69
C ALA A 3 -4.11 -3.49 7.75
N ASP A 4 -4.95 -4.40 8.25
CA ASP A 4 -5.86 -5.20 7.44
C ASP A 4 -7.20 -4.47 7.29
N PRO A 5 -7.50 -3.90 6.11
CA PRO A 5 -8.70 -3.09 5.91
C PRO A 5 -9.99 -3.89 6.07
N ARG A 6 -9.95 -5.23 5.97
CA ARG A 6 -11.12 -6.10 6.23
C ARG A 6 -11.60 -6.01 7.69
N HIS A 7 -10.73 -5.55 8.59
CA HIS A 7 -11.06 -5.34 10.00
C HIS A 7 -11.22 -3.87 10.36
N SER A 8 -10.49 -2.96 9.71
CA SER A 8 -10.55 -1.54 10.05
C SER A 8 -11.57 -0.73 9.25
N CYS A 9 -11.94 -1.15 8.05
CA CYS A 9 -12.91 -0.48 7.17
C CYS A 9 -13.58 -1.46 6.19
N PRO A 10 -14.33 -2.48 6.69
CA PRO A 10 -14.90 -3.53 5.84
C PRO A 10 -15.83 -3.00 4.74
N GLU A 11 -16.59 -1.95 5.00
CA GLU A 11 -17.50 -1.34 4.02
C GLU A 11 -16.74 -0.71 2.85
N LEU A 12 -15.54 -0.16 3.11
CA LEU A 12 -14.67 0.34 2.05
C LEU A 12 -14.11 -0.81 1.21
N VAL A 13 -13.76 -1.94 1.84
CA VAL A 13 -13.28 -3.12 1.10
C VAL A 13 -14.36 -3.65 0.17
N GLU A 14 -15.62 -3.71 0.62
CA GLU A 14 -16.76 -4.11 -0.21
C GLU A 14 -16.92 -3.18 -1.42
N ARG A 15 -16.89 -1.85 -1.21
CA ARG A 15 -16.93 -0.88 -2.31
C ARG A 15 -15.80 -1.07 -3.32
N VAL A 16 -14.57 -1.24 -2.84
CA VAL A 16 -13.39 -1.45 -3.71
C VAL A 16 -13.51 -2.76 -4.49
N ALA A 17 -13.98 -3.82 -3.84
CA ALA A 17 -14.22 -5.12 -4.47
C ALA A 17 -15.24 -5.01 -5.61
N GLU A 18 -16.36 -4.33 -5.37
CA GLU A 18 -17.39 -4.09 -6.39
C GLU A 18 -16.87 -3.25 -7.56
N GLU A 19 -16.18 -2.14 -7.27
CA GLU A 19 -15.71 -1.22 -8.31
C GLU A 19 -14.57 -1.80 -9.17
N LEU A 20 -13.68 -2.60 -8.57
CA LEU A 20 -12.61 -3.27 -9.30
C LEU A 20 -13.03 -4.62 -9.89
N GLY A 21 -14.21 -5.15 -9.52
CA GLY A 21 -14.68 -6.47 -9.94
C GLY A 21 -13.82 -7.63 -9.40
N VAL A 22 -13.33 -7.50 -8.16
CA VAL A 22 -12.45 -8.49 -7.50
C VAL A 22 -13.02 -8.97 -6.18
N GLY A 23 -12.47 -10.05 -5.64
CA GLY A 23 -12.74 -10.55 -4.31
C GLY A 23 -12.18 -9.65 -3.19
N THR A 24 -12.72 -9.83 -1.99
CA THR A 24 -12.38 -9.07 -0.77
C THR A 24 -10.89 -9.04 -0.47
N ASP A 25 -10.16 -10.14 -0.72
CA ASP A 25 -8.72 -10.19 -0.46
C ASP A 25 -7.92 -9.34 -1.44
N ALA A 26 -8.26 -9.36 -2.74
CA ALA A 26 -7.62 -8.50 -3.74
C ALA A 26 -7.93 -7.01 -3.50
N ALA A 27 -9.17 -6.69 -3.11
CA ALA A 27 -9.55 -5.33 -2.72
C ALA A 27 -8.78 -4.84 -1.48
N ALA A 28 -8.64 -5.70 -0.46
CA ALA A 28 -7.83 -5.40 0.71
C ALA A 28 -6.36 -5.16 0.36
N LEU A 29 -5.79 -6.00 -0.52
CA LEU A 29 -4.43 -5.83 -1.01
C LEU A 29 -4.25 -4.49 -1.74
N HIS A 30 -5.21 -4.12 -2.60
CA HIS A 30 -5.19 -2.84 -3.31
C HIS A 30 -5.11 -1.65 -2.34
N LEU A 31 -5.99 -1.61 -1.33
CA LEU A 31 -5.99 -0.55 -0.31
C LEU A 31 -4.67 -0.48 0.46
N GLN A 32 -4.09 -1.63 0.81
CA GLN A 32 -2.79 -1.70 1.48
C GLN A 32 -1.65 -1.17 0.60
N LEU A 33 -1.65 -1.54 -0.69
CA LEU A 33 -0.68 -1.05 -1.65
C LEU A 33 -0.85 0.45 -1.91
N ALA A 34 -2.07 0.97 -1.91
CA ALA A 34 -2.34 2.40 -2.08
C ALA A 34 -1.91 3.24 -0.89
N THR A 35 -2.05 2.70 0.32
CA THR A 35 -2.05 3.52 1.54
C THR A 35 -0.79 3.36 2.37
N LEU A 36 -0.29 2.14 2.55
CA LEU A 36 0.75 1.90 3.57
C LEU A 36 2.13 2.31 3.04
N ALA A 37 2.99 2.82 3.93
CA ALA A 37 4.35 3.21 3.59
C ALA A 37 5.26 2.02 3.19
N ALA A 38 5.10 0.87 3.85
CA ALA A 38 5.96 -0.29 3.66
C ALA A 38 5.17 -1.61 3.50
N PRO A 39 4.28 -1.75 2.49
CA PRO A 39 3.48 -2.94 2.25
C PRO A 39 4.33 -4.01 1.55
N THR A 40 5.45 -4.42 2.16
CA THR A 40 6.20 -5.58 1.67
C THR A 40 5.32 -6.83 1.72
N ASP A 41 5.54 -7.81 0.85
CA ASP A 41 4.72 -9.03 0.82
C ASP A 41 4.73 -9.75 2.18
N ARG A 42 5.86 -9.66 2.89
CA ARG A 42 5.99 -10.21 4.25
C ARG A 42 5.07 -9.49 5.24
N ASN A 43 4.99 -8.16 5.17
CA ASN A 43 4.15 -7.37 6.05
C ASN A 43 2.67 -7.58 5.73
N VAL A 44 2.29 -7.55 4.46
CA VAL A 44 0.92 -7.82 3.99
C VAL A 44 0.44 -9.19 4.49
N ARG A 45 1.23 -10.25 4.26
CA ARG A 45 0.89 -11.59 4.77
C ARG A 45 0.72 -11.61 6.29
N ARG A 46 1.62 -10.96 7.02
CA ARG A 46 1.54 -10.88 8.48
C ARG A 46 0.28 -10.16 8.94
N TRP A 47 -0.05 -9.02 8.33
CA TRP A 47 -1.18 -8.19 8.75
C TRP A 47 -2.53 -8.86 8.48
N ASN A 48 -2.62 -9.58 7.37
CA ASN A 48 -3.85 -10.23 6.90
C ASN A 48 -4.00 -11.68 7.39
N GLY A 49 -2.96 -12.22 8.05
CA GLY A 49 -2.92 -13.64 8.44
C GLY A 49 -2.89 -14.59 7.25
N TRP A 50 -2.43 -14.11 6.09
CA TRP A 50 -2.44 -14.89 4.85
C TRP A 50 -1.28 -15.87 4.75
N SER A 51 -1.58 -17.04 4.18
CA SER A 51 -0.57 -17.92 3.62
C SER A 51 0.08 -17.29 2.37
N ALA A 52 1.21 -17.86 1.95
CA ALA A 52 1.85 -17.45 0.69
C ALA A 52 0.94 -17.71 -0.53
N GLU A 53 0.13 -18.77 -0.49
CA GLU A 53 -0.82 -19.11 -1.55
C GLU A 53 -1.92 -18.05 -1.68
N GLN A 54 -2.57 -17.71 -0.57
CA GLN A 54 -3.63 -16.69 -0.52
C GLN A 54 -3.13 -15.33 -1.02
N HIS A 55 -1.94 -14.92 -0.59
CA HIS A 55 -1.34 -13.67 -1.07
C HIS A 55 -1.10 -13.72 -2.59
N ARG A 56 -0.64 -14.84 -3.13
CA ARG A 56 -0.39 -14.98 -4.57
C ARG A 56 -1.68 -14.95 -5.37
N GLN A 57 -2.74 -15.57 -4.87
CA GLN A 57 -4.05 -15.56 -5.51
C GLN A 57 -4.63 -14.13 -5.56
N ALA A 58 -4.62 -13.42 -4.42
CA ALA A 58 -5.08 -12.03 -4.35
C ALA A 58 -4.25 -11.10 -5.25
N ALA A 59 -2.93 -11.32 -5.31
CA ALA A 59 -2.04 -10.57 -6.19
C ALA A 59 -2.32 -10.84 -7.68
N ALA A 60 -2.52 -12.09 -8.07
CA ALA A 60 -2.82 -12.46 -9.46
C ALA A 60 -4.18 -11.91 -9.90
N GLU A 61 -5.19 -11.99 -9.04
CA GLU A 61 -6.51 -11.42 -9.29
C GLU A 61 -6.43 -9.91 -9.46
N LEU A 62 -5.73 -9.21 -8.57
CA LEU A 62 -5.59 -7.75 -8.65
C LEU A 62 -4.78 -7.32 -9.89
N LEU A 63 -3.76 -8.08 -10.29
CA LEU A 63 -2.98 -7.81 -11.49
C LEU A 63 -3.83 -7.90 -12.77
N ALA A 64 -4.95 -8.64 -12.74
CA ALA A 64 -5.85 -8.75 -13.88
C ALA A 64 -6.76 -7.52 -14.08
N THR A 65 -6.81 -6.57 -13.13
CA THR A 65 -7.76 -5.43 -13.17
C THR A 65 -7.17 -4.11 -13.63
N ASP A 66 -5.95 -4.12 -14.17
CA ASP A 66 -5.15 -2.94 -14.59
C ASP A 66 -4.95 -1.86 -13.49
N ALA A 67 -5.51 -2.06 -12.29
CA ALA A 67 -5.39 -1.17 -11.14
C ALA A 67 -3.97 -1.18 -10.54
N VAL A 68 -3.19 -2.22 -10.84
CA VAL A 68 -1.80 -2.37 -10.42
C VAL A 68 -0.93 -2.81 -11.60
N VAL A 69 0.36 -2.57 -11.47
CA VAL A 69 1.39 -3.02 -12.41
C VAL A 69 2.40 -3.90 -11.69
N GLU A 70 2.91 -4.91 -12.40
CA GLU A 70 4.06 -5.67 -11.94
C GLU A 70 5.36 -4.94 -12.31
N ALA A 71 6.23 -4.71 -11.33
CA ALA A 71 7.51 -4.06 -11.55
C ALA A 71 8.57 -4.55 -10.56
N LYS A 72 9.84 -4.27 -10.87
CA LYS A 72 10.95 -4.50 -9.94
C LYS A 72 11.48 -3.16 -9.43
N ARG A 73 11.17 -2.84 -8.17
CA ARG A 73 11.70 -1.67 -7.47
C ARG A 73 12.70 -2.11 -6.40
N ALA A 74 13.88 -1.51 -6.38
CA ALA A 74 14.92 -1.86 -5.43
C ALA A 74 14.40 -1.68 -3.99
N ARG A 75 14.69 -2.65 -3.11
CA ARG A 75 14.33 -2.63 -1.68
C ARG A 75 12.82 -2.57 -1.36
N ALA A 76 11.92 -2.63 -2.35
CA ALA A 76 10.48 -2.54 -2.12
C ALA A 76 9.88 -3.78 -1.43
N GLY A 77 10.52 -4.95 -1.60
CA GLY A 77 10.09 -6.21 -0.97
C GLY A 77 8.71 -6.70 -1.42
N ARG A 78 8.27 -6.31 -2.61
CA ARG A 78 7.02 -6.69 -3.29
C ARG A 78 7.18 -6.58 -4.80
N THR A 79 6.24 -7.15 -5.56
CA THR A 79 6.21 -7.12 -7.03
C THR A 79 5.08 -6.27 -7.62
N LEU A 80 4.00 -6.04 -6.87
CA LEU A 80 2.87 -5.22 -7.31
C LEU A 80 2.95 -3.78 -6.80
N PHE A 81 2.57 -2.84 -7.67
CA PHE A 81 2.59 -1.40 -7.40
C PHE A 81 1.39 -0.73 -8.04
N LEU A 82 0.93 0.36 -7.46
CA LEU A 82 0.06 1.28 -8.21
C LEU A 82 0.85 1.92 -9.37
N PRO A 83 0.19 2.23 -10.50
CA PRO A 83 0.78 3.04 -11.54
C PRO A 83 1.29 4.38 -10.98
N GLY A 84 2.51 4.79 -11.33
CA GLY A 84 3.03 6.10 -10.98
C GLY A 84 4.51 6.15 -10.65
N ASP A 85 4.91 7.35 -10.21
CA ASP A 85 6.29 7.70 -9.89
C ASP A 85 6.78 7.04 -8.60
N TRP A 86 8.08 6.79 -8.56
CA TRP A 86 8.78 6.19 -7.43
C TRP A 86 9.75 7.19 -6.79
N THR A 87 9.83 7.19 -5.47
CA THR A 87 10.76 8.03 -4.70
C THR A 87 11.82 7.14 -4.06
N GLU A 88 13.07 7.33 -4.46
CA GLU A 88 14.21 6.68 -3.82
C GLU A 88 14.46 7.29 -2.43
N ILE A 89 14.48 6.44 -1.40
CA ILE A 89 14.72 6.86 -0.01
C ILE A 89 15.80 5.98 0.61
N GLY A 90 16.76 6.63 1.25
CA GLY A 90 17.89 6.04 1.93
C GLY A 90 17.50 5.31 3.22
N ALA A 91 18.41 4.50 3.72
CA ALA A 91 18.24 3.87 5.02
C ALA A 91 18.04 4.94 6.13
N PRO A 92 17.17 4.69 7.13
CA PRO A 92 16.52 3.42 7.45
C PRO A 92 15.15 3.20 6.76
N HIS A 93 14.68 4.14 5.94
CA HIS A 93 13.36 4.04 5.32
C HIS A 93 13.41 3.21 4.05
N LEU A 94 12.28 2.60 3.68
CA LEU A 94 12.15 1.98 2.35
C LEU A 94 11.77 3.06 1.33
N PRO A 95 12.18 2.88 0.05
CA PRO A 95 11.65 3.70 -1.03
C PRO A 95 10.12 3.61 -1.11
N LEU A 96 9.50 4.68 -1.59
CA LEU A 96 8.06 4.91 -1.46
C LEU A 96 7.47 5.46 -2.76
N GLU A 97 6.24 5.08 -3.11
CA GLU A 97 5.50 5.72 -4.19
C GLU A 97 5.31 7.21 -3.93
N LYS A 98 5.54 8.05 -4.94
CA LYS A 98 5.44 9.51 -4.82
C LYS A 98 4.05 9.97 -4.33
N ALA A 99 2.99 9.27 -4.76
CA ALA A 99 1.62 9.51 -4.33
C ALA A 99 1.42 9.41 -2.81
N LYS A 100 2.25 8.64 -2.11
CA LYS A 100 2.15 8.44 -0.65
C LYS A 100 2.90 9.48 0.17
N LEU A 101 3.75 10.30 -0.45
CA LEU A 101 4.55 11.29 0.27
C LEU A 101 3.67 12.27 1.03
N ALA A 102 2.67 12.83 0.35
CA ALA A 102 1.75 13.80 0.95
C ALA A 102 0.98 13.19 2.14
N THR A 103 0.44 11.99 1.98
CA THR A 103 -0.37 11.30 3.01
C THR A 103 0.46 10.89 4.23
N HIS A 104 1.79 10.76 4.10
CA HIS A 104 2.68 10.51 5.24
C HIS A 104 3.42 11.76 5.72
N ALA A 105 3.08 12.93 5.17
CA ALA A 105 3.78 14.19 5.40
C ALA A 105 5.30 14.04 5.25
N VAL A 106 5.74 13.39 4.16
CA VAL A 106 7.15 13.17 3.83
C VAL A 106 7.59 14.17 2.78
N TRP A 107 8.65 14.91 3.07
CA TRP A 107 9.28 15.85 2.14
C TRP A 107 10.66 15.34 1.72
N PRO A 108 10.86 15.03 0.43
CA PRO A 108 12.18 14.72 -0.11
C PRO A 108 13.16 15.89 0.04
N LEU A 109 14.39 15.56 0.40
CA LEU A 109 15.54 16.48 0.41
C LEU A 109 16.51 16.13 -0.72
N TYR A 110 17.64 16.82 -0.80
CA TYR A 110 18.70 16.48 -1.74
C TYR A 110 19.21 15.04 -1.51
N GLY A 111 19.34 14.29 -2.61
CA GLY A 111 19.74 12.88 -2.58
C GLY A 111 18.58 11.96 -2.20
N ASP A 112 18.85 10.99 -1.34
CA ASP A 112 17.88 9.97 -0.88
C ASP A 112 17.31 10.27 0.52
N ARG A 113 17.51 11.51 1.01
CA ARG A 113 17.07 11.92 2.34
C ARG A 113 15.64 12.45 2.32
N VAL A 114 14.95 12.31 3.44
CA VAL A 114 13.60 12.83 3.63
C VAL A 114 13.45 13.47 5.00
N VAL A 115 12.50 14.40 5.12
CA VAL A 115 11.94 14.86 6.39
C VAL A 115 10.56 14.24 6.55
N ALA A 116 10.26 13.69 7.72
CA ALA A 116 8.95 13.20 8.09
C ALA A 116 8.61 13.70 9.50
N PRO A 117 7.32 13.76 9.90
CA PRO A 117 6.92 14.32 11.20
C PRO A 117 7.44 13.47 12.37
N PHE A 118 7.68 12.19 12.09
CA PHE A 118 8.24 11.23 13.00
C PHE A 118 9.61 10.77 12.50
N VAL A 119 10.48 10.30 13.40
CA VAL A 119 11.80 9.73 13.07
C VAL A 119 11.70 8.51 12.10
N ARG A 120 10.48 8.03 11.85
CA ARG A 120 10.10 6.99 10.87
C ARG A 120 8.94 7.48 10.02
N ILE A 121 8.81 6.95 8.81
CA ILE A 121 7.62 7.15 7.99
C ILE A 121 6.52 6.28 8.60
N LEU A 122 5.56 6.91 9.27
CA LEU A 122 4.46 6.28 9.98
C LEU A 122 3.13 6.86 9.50
N PRO A 123 2.01 6.14 9.71
CA PRO A 123 0.67 6.71 9.55
C PRO A 123 0.54 8.03 10.31
N THR A 124 -0.02 9.06 9.67
CA THR A 124 -0.26 10.39 10.26
C THR A 124 -1.69 10.57 10.76
N ALA A 125 -2.56 9.61 10.45
CA ALA A 125 -3.95 9.53 10.87
C ALA A 125 -4.33 8.05 11.12
N PRO A 126 -5.50 7.75 11.70
CA PRO A 126 -6.01 6.38 11.80
C PRO A 126 -6.04 5.69 10.42
N LEU A 127 -5.73 4.39 10.37
CA LEU A 127 -5.52 3.72 9.08
C LEU A 127 -6.79 3.65 8.24
N HIS A 128 -7.96 3.50 8.86
CA HIS A 128 -9.24 3.50 8.16
C HIS A 128 -9.53 4.84 7.45
N GLU A 129 -9.15 5.97 8.06
CA GLU A 129 -9.25 7.29 7.42
C GLU A 129 -8.26 7.38 6.25
N MET A 130 -7.01 6.94 6.44
CA MET A 130 -6.01 6.95 5.37
C MET A 130 -6.39 6.05 4.20
N PHE A 131 -6.98 4.88 4.45
CA PHE A 131 -7.48 3.97 3.40
C PHE A 131 -8.57 4.64 2.57
N THR A 132 -9.52 5.29 3.26
CA THR A 132 -10.60 6.04 2.61
C THR A 132 -10.02 7.17 1.76
N GLU A 133 -9.14 7.99 2.34
CA GLU A 133 -8.53 9.13 1.65
C GLU A 133 -7.67 8.70 0.45
N ALA A 134 -7.01 7.54 0.52
CA ALA A 134 -6.23 6.99 -0.59
C ALA A 134 -7.14 6.50 -1.73
N TRP A 135 -8.27 5.86 -1.42
CA TRP A 135 -9.23 5.41 -2.42
C TRP A 135 -9.88 6.58 -3.16
N GLU A 136 -10.31 7.61 -2.44
CA GLU A 136 -11.00 8.78 -3.02
C GLU A 136 -10.06 9.68 -3.84
N ARG A 137 -8.73 9.51 -3.74
CA ARG A 137 -7.72 10.27 -4.49
C ARG A 137 -7.19 9.58 -5.76
N ARG A 138 -7.70 8.38 -6.08
CA ARG A 138 -7.22 7.55 -7.21
C ARG A 138 -7.24 8.28 -8.55
#